data_AF-A0A7Y5LA82-F1
#
_entry.id   AF-A0A7Y5LA82-F1
#
_cell.length_a   1.000
_cell.length_b   1.000
_cell.length_c   1.000
_cell.angle_alpha   90.00
_cell.angle_beta   90.00
_cell.angle_gamma   90.00
#
_symmetry.space_group_name_H-M   'P 1'
#
loop_
_entity.id
_entity.type
_entity.pdbx_description
1 polymer ?
#
loop_
_entity_poly.entity_id
_entity_poly.type
_entity_poly.pdbx_seq_one_letter_code
_entity_poly.pdbx_strand_id
1 'polypeptide(L)'
;MFETQISVFKQRIAEYRKKSDEYYQKKLQQGRQLKEKGEATYRRYEKYIPVIAFVAGFLYDSFTLTRIDAWIDNVILLVYTLLAGVLLIILGRVERGQLRAPWLSARLEWVTFALHFLFGSLLSSYVVFYFKSAAVADAYLFIGLLVALMLANEFFAHRFQSVRTLVAIYFFCSFAFLTFFLPVVTRVMNAFMFLLSGVLSLLLMAGIWFAIYGKDMAGFKRDLRMLLKAPLAIFAVQIILYFFNWMPPVPLALKDGGIYRSVRRVDERYEVKYTRPRWWQFYKDDDRNFAYSPGDSIYCFAAIFAPTDLKQRIVHHWQKKNEEGDWVTRDQIAYTARGGR
;
A
#
# COMPACT_ATOMS: atom_id res chain seq x y z
N MET A 1 -61.12 57.96 -11.38
CA MET A 1 -61.16 56.53 -11.76
C MET A 1 -59.75 55.98 -12.05
N PHE A 2 -58.88 56.70 -12.78
CA PHE A 2 -57.49 56.29 -13.07
C PHE A 2 -56.56 56.24 -11.84
N GLU A 3 -56.60 57.23 -10.94
CA GLU A 3 -55.73 57.24 -9.75
C GLU A 3 -55.98 56.07 -8.79
N THR A 4 -57.24 55.65 -8.68
CA THR A 4 -57.65 54.49 -7.86
C THR A 4 -57.12 53.18 -8.42
N GLN A 5 -57.00 53.05 -9.75
CA GLN A 5 -56.41 51.87 -10.36
C GLN A 5 -54.88 51.84 -10.20
N ILE A 6 -54.22 53.00 -10.26
CA ILE A 6 -52.77 53.13 -10.04
C ILE A 6 -52.40 52.79 -8.59
N SER A 7 -53.21 53.21 -7.60
CA SER A 7 -52.94 52.91 -6.19
C SER A 7 -53.10 51.41 -5.88
N VAL A 8 -54.14 50.77 -6.42
CA VAL A 8 -54.37 49.32 -6.30
C VAL A 8 -53.25 48.52 -6.97
N PHE A 9 -52.77 48.97 -8.14
CA PHE A 9 -51.65 48.33 -8.83
C PHE A 9 -50.34 48.44 -8.05
N LYS A 10 -50.04 49.62 -7.47
CA LYS A 10 -48.87 49.82 -6.59
C LYS A 10 -48.93 48.94 -5.35
N GLN A 11 -50.10 48.81 -4.71
CA GLN A 11 -50.29 47.90 -3.57
C GLN A 11 -50.03 46.44 -3.97
N ARG A 12 -50.56 46.01 -5.11
CA ARG A 12 -50.37 44.64 -5.60
C ARG A 12 -48.89 44.36 -5.91
N ILE A 13 -48.16 45.29 -6.52
CA ILE A 13 -46.71 45.19 -6.72
C ILE A 13 -45.95 45.10 -5.39
N ALA A 14 -46.31 45.92 -4.40
CA ALA A 14 -45.69 45.89 -3.08
C ALA A 14 -45.92 44.55 -2.37
N GLU A 15 -47.13 43.99 -2.48
CA GLU A 15 -47.48 42.68 -1.94
C GLU A 15 -46.70 41.53 -2.62
N TYR A 16 -46.60 41.57 -3.95
CA TYR A 16 -45.80 40.60 -4.72
C TYR A 16 -44.32 40.67 -4.35
N ARG A 17 -43.76 41.88 -4.20
CA ARG A 17 -42.36 42.07 -3.79
C ARG A 17 -42.12 41.50 -2.39
N LYS A 18 -43.03 41.76 -1.45
CA LYS A 18 -42.96 41.21 -0.08
C LYS A 18 -43.01 39.67 -0.07
N LYS A 19 -43.93 39.06 -0.81
CA LYS A 19 -44.03 37.58 -0.92
C LYS A 19 -42.79 36.96 -1.58
N SER A 20 -42.23 37.63 -2.58
CA SER A 20 -40.97 37.23 -3.23
C SER A 20 -39.81 37.26 -2.22
N ASP A 21 -39.65 38.36 -1.50
CA ASP A 21 -38.58 38.51 -0.51
C ASP A 21 -38.71 37.47 0.62
N GLU A 22 -39.92 37.22 1.13
CA GLU A 22 -40.18 36.13 2.10
C GLU A 22 -39.80 34.74 1.55
N TYR A 23 -40.11 34.46 0.28
CA TYR A 23 -39.73 33.20 -0.37
C TYR A 23 -38.21 33.04 -0.47
N TYR A 24 -37.49 34.07 -0.92
CA TYR A 24 -36.04 34.04 -1.02
C TYR A 24 -35.35 33.92 0.35
N GLN A 25 -35.86 34.63 1.36
CA GLN A 25 -35.33 34.53 2.73
C GLN A 25 -35.54 33.13 3.32
N LYS A 26 -36.71 32.51 3.12
CA LYS A 26 -36.99 31.15 3.59
C LYS A 26 -36.09 30.11 2.91
N LYS A 27 -35.82 30.26 1.62
CA LYS A 27 -34.91 29.39 0.85
C LYS A 27 -33.44 29.56 1.30
N LEU A 28 -33.01 30.79 1.60
CA LEU A 28 -31.69 31.07 2.18
C LEU A 28 -31.53 30.50 3.59
N GLN A 29 -32.55 30.60 4.44
CA GLN A 29 -32.56 30.00 5.77
C GLN A 29 -32.51 28.47 5.72
N GLN A 30 -33.28 27.84 4.83
CA GLN A 30 -33.17 26.39 4.59
C GLN A 30 -31.77 25.98 4.12
N GLY A 31 -31.17 26.74 3.20
CA GLY A 31 -29.80 26.52 2.74
C GLY A 31 -28.77 26.61 3.87
N ARG A 32 -28.90 27.61 4.77
CA ARG A 32 -28.05 27.74 5.96
C ARG A 32 -28.26 26.59 6.94
N GLN A 33 -29.50 26.21 7.24
CA GLN A 33 -29.79 25.09 8.13
C GLN A 33 -29.25 23.75 7.60
N LEU A 34 -29.34 23.50 6.29
CA LEU A 34 -28.75 22.32 5.66
C LEU A 34 -27.23 22.33 5.77
N LYS A 35 -26.60 23.50 5.56
CA LYS A 35 -25.15 23.67 5.69
C LYS A 35 -24.69 23.46 7.13
N GLU A 36 -25.38 24.05 8.11
CA GLU A 36 -25.11 23.88 9.55
C GLU A 36 -25.31 22.43 10.00
N LYS A 37 -26.36 21.75 9.53
CA LYS A 37 -26.55 20.31 9.79
C LYS A 37 -25.44 19.47 9.18
N GLY A 38 -25.00 19.80 7.96
CA GLY A 38 -23.85 19.16 7.30
C GLY A 38 -22.56 19.36 8.10
N GLU A 39 -22.27 20.59 8.52
CA GLU A 39 -21.10 20.93 9.33
C GLU A 39 -21.15 20.28 10.73
N ALA A 40 -22.32 20.21 11.36
CA ALA A 40 -22.50 19.55 12.65
C ALA A 40 -22.30 18.03 12.56
N THR A 41 -22.79 17.41 11.47
CA THR A 41 -22.57 15.99 11.19
C THR A 41 -21.09 15.73 10.89
N TYR A 42 -20.45 16.58 10.09
CA TYR A 42 -19.03 16.51 9.80
C TYR A 42 -18.21 16.58 11.09
N ARG A 43 -18.40 17.59 11.94
CA ARG A 43 -17.69 17.72 13.22
C ARG A 43 -17.90 16.53 14.17
N ARG A 44 -19.08 15.89 14.13
CA ARG A 44 -19.38 14.72 14.96
C ARG A 44 -18.59 13.48 14.53
N TYR A 45 -18.30 13.33 13.24
CA TYR A 45 -17.62 12.17 12.67
C TYR A 45 -16.19 12.47 12.16
N GLU A 46 -15.73 13.71 12.22
CA GLU A 46 -14.41 14.18 11.78
C GLU A 46 -13.27 13.32 12.35
N LYS A 47 -13.41 12.87 13.61
CA LYS A 47 -12.45 11.98 14.28
C LYS A 47 -12.40 10.56 13.68
N TYR A 48 -13.47 10.09 13.07
CA TYR A 48 -13.60 8.74 12.52
C TYR A 48 -13.43 8.69 11.00
N ILE A 49 -13.58 9.81 10.29
CA ILE A 49 -13.46 9.88 8.82
C ILE A 49 -12.12 9.31 8.32
N PRO A 50 -10.95 9.68 8.87
CA PRO A 50 -9.66 9.12 8.43
C PRO A 50 -9.59 7.61 8.64
N VAL A 51 -10.09 7.12 9.78
CA VAL A 51 -10.12 5.68 10.10
C VAL A 51 -11.01 4.92 9.12
N ILE A 52 -12.20 5.45 8.82
CA ILE A 52 -13.15 4.81 7.90
C ILE A 52 -12.59 4.84 6.48
N ALA A 53 -12.01 5.96 6.03
CA ALA A 53 -11.38 6.09 4.72
C ALA A 53 -10.21 5.12 4.56
N PHE A 54 -9.37 5.01 5.60
CA PHE A 54 -8.29 4.05 5.68
C PHE A 54 -8.79 2.60 5.59
N VAL A 55 -9.77 2.20 6.41
CA VAL A 55 -10.31 0.83 6.40
C VAL A 55 -10.97 0.53 5.05
N ALA A 56 -11.71 1.49 4.49
CA ALA A 56 -12.36 1.33 3.19
C ALA A 56 -11.33 1.19 2.06
N GLY A 57 -10.26 2.01 2.06
CA GLY A 57 -9.16 1.92 1.10
C GLY A 57 -8.42 0.59 1.21
N PHE A 58 -8.11 0.16 2.43
CA PHE A 58 -7.47 -1.14 2.67
C PHE A 58 -8.34 -2.32 2.22
N LEU A 59 -9.64 -2.27 2.51
CA LEU A 59 -10.58 -3.30 2.03
C LEU A 59 -10.67 -3.29 0.51
N TYR A 60 -10.75 -2.11 -0.12
CA TYR A 60 -10.75 -1.96 -1.57
C TYR A 60 -9.49 -2.60 -2.18
N ASP A 61 -8.30 -2.30 -1.65
CA ASP A 61 -7.03 -2.88 -2.10
C ASP A 61 -7.03 -4.40 -1.91
N SER A 62 -7.52 -4.91 -0.78
CA SER A 62 -7.60 -6.35 -0.51
C SER A 62 -8.47 -7.10 -1.54
N PHE A 63 -9.60 -6.50 -1.95
CA PHE A 63 -10.51 -7.07 -2.95
C PHE A 63 -10.05 -6.87 -4.40
N THR A 64 -9.42 -5.74 -4.73
CA THR A 64 -9.03 -5.41 -6.11
C THR A 64 -7.68 -6.00 -6.51
N LEU A 65 -6.71 -6.04 -5.60
CA LEU A 65 -5.36 -6.55 -5.84
C LEU A 65 -5.32 -8.07 -5.83
N THR A 66 -5.87 -8.71 -6.85
CA THR A 66 -6.01 -10.18 -6.93
C THR A 66 -4.73 -10.88 -7.43
N ARG A 67 -3.88 -10.19 -8.21
CA ARG A 67 -2.64 -10.73 -8.77
C ARG A 67 -1.46 -9.75 -8.63
N ILE A 68 -0.40 -10.20 -7.96
CA ILE A 68 0.83 -9.42 -7.75
C ILE A 68 1.53 -9.11 -9.09
N ASP A 69 1.35 -9.96 -10.11
CA ASP A 69 1.93 -9.79 -11.45
C ASP A 69 1.00 -9.06 -12.44
N ALA A 70 -0.16 -8.57 -12.01
CA ALA A 70 -1.02 -7.81 -12.89
C ALA A 70 -0.26 -6.56 -13.38
N TRP A 71 -0.10 -6.46 -14.70
CA TRP A 71 0.62 -5.33 -15.29
C TRP A 71 -0.06 -4.00 -14.94
N ILE A 72 -1.39 -3.99 -14.85
CA ILE A 72 -2.19 -2.82 -14.45
C ILE A 72 -1.84 -2.37 -13.04
N ASP A 73 -1.82 -3.27 -12.06
CA ASP A 73 -1.52 -2.92 -10.66
C ASP A 73 -0.10 -2.34 -10.53
N ASN A 74 0.88 -2.96 -11.19
CA ASN A 74 2.24 -2.47 -11.23
C ASN A 74 2.36 -1.07 -11.90
N VAL A 75 1.58 -0.82 -12.95
CA VAL A 75 1.52 0.49 -13.61
C VAL A 75 0.88 1.54 -12.69
N ILE A 76 -0.19 1.19 -11.97
CA ILE A 76 -0.85 2.10 -11.02
C ILE A 76 0.13 2.51 -9.91
N LEU A 77 0.84 1.54 -9.32
CA LEU A 77 1.83 1.80 -8.27
C LEU A 77 3.02 2.62 -8.78
N LEU A 78 3.46 2.38 -10.03
CA LEU A 78 4.47 3.21 -10.68
C LEU A 78 3.98 4.65 -10.85
N VAL A 79 2.74 4.86 -11.33
CA VAL A 79 2.15 6.19 -11.47
C VAL A 79 2.05 6.90 -10.13
N TYR A 80 1.60 6.20 -9.07
CA TYR A 80 1.53 6.77 -7.73
C TYR A 80 2.91 7.16 -7.20
N THR A 81 3.92 6.33 -7.43
CA THR A 81 5.31 6.63 -7.06
C THR A 81 5.83 7.86 -7.81
N LEU A 82 5.66 7.91 -9.13
CA LEU A 82 6.10 9.05 -9.94
C LEU A 82 5.37 10.34 -9.56
N LEU A 83 4.05 10.28 -9.37
CA LEU A 83 3.23 11.41 -8.96
C LEU A 83 3.64 11.93 -7.59
N ALA A 84 3.89 11.04 -6.61
CA ALA A 84 4.41 11.42 -5.30
C ALA A 84 5.77 12.13 -5.42
N GLY A 85 6.67 11.63 -6.27
CA GLY A 85 7.96 12.28 -6.55
C GLY A 85 7.80 13.70 -7.11
N VAL A 86 6.89 13.90 -8.07
CA VAL A 86 6.60 15.23 -8.64
C VAL A 86 6.02 16.18 -7.59
N LEU A 87 5.04 15.72 -6.80
CA LEU A 87 4.44 16.52 -5.73
C LEU A 87 5.45 16.91 -4.65
N LEU A 88 6.41 16.03 -4.31
CA LEU A 88 7.50 16.35 -3.38
C LEU A 88 8.42 17.44 -3.92
N ILE A 89 8.77 17.37 -5.21
CA ILE A 89 9.59 18.41 -5.85
C ILE A 89 8.87 19.74 -5.80
N ILE A 90 7.56 19.76 -6.12
CA ILE A 90 6.74 20.96 -6.05
C ILE A 90 6.72 21.52 -4.62
N LEU A 91 6.39 20.69 -3.63
CA LEU A 91 6.32 21.08 -2.22
C LEU A 91 7.65 21.67 -1.73
N GLY A 92 8.77 20.97 -1.98
CA GLY A 92 10.09 21.42 -1.54
C GLY A 92 10.56 22.72 -2.22
N ARG A 93 10.21 22.94 -3.49
CA ARG A 93 10.56 24.19 -4.19
C ARG A 93 9.73 25.38 -3.71
N VAL A 94 8.46 25.17 -3.36
CA VAL A 94 7.62 26.23 -2.77
C VAL A 94 8.11 26.59 -1.38
N GLU A 95 8.42 25.61 -0.52
CA GLU A 95 8.97 25.87 0.84
C GLU A 95 10.28 26.66 0.81
N ARG A 96 11.15 26.40 -0.18
CA ARG A 96 12.40 27.15 -0.37
C ARG A 96 12.21 28.51 -1.07
N GLY A 97 10.98 28.91 -1.40
CA GLY A 97 10.67 30.17 -2.10
C GLY A 97 11.18 30.23 -3.55
N GLN A 98 11.59 29.10 -4.14
CA GLN A 98 12.11 29.02 -5.50
C GLN A 98 11.00 29.03 -6.55
N LEU A 99 9.79 28.61 -6.16
CA LEU A 99 8.62 28.57 -7.03
C LEU A 99 7.59 29.60 -6.55
N ARG A 100 7.54 30.76 -7.22
CA ARG A 100 6.64 31.86 -6.89
C ARG A 100 5.31 31.70 -7.61
N ALA A 101 4.46 30.79 -7.11
CA ALA A 101 3.10 30.59 -7.61
C ALA A 101 2.10 30.84 -6.45
N PRO A 102 1.51 32.04 -6.34
CA PRO A 102 0.64 32.41 -5.20
C PRO A 102 -0.56 31.46 -5.02
N TRP A 103 -1.10 30.94 -6.13
CA TRP A 103 -2.21 29.99 -6.12
C TRP A 103 -1.81 28.61 -5.57
N LEU A 104 -0.53 28.24 -5.69
CA LEU A 104 0.00 26.95 -5.25
C LEU A 104 0.46 27.02 -3.79
N SER A 105 1.05 28.14 -3.37
CA SER A 105 1.35 28.39 -1.95
C SER A 105 0.08 28.41 -1.09
N ALA A 106 -1.03 28.91 -1.64
CA ALA A 106 -2.34 28.86 -0.98
C ALA A 106 -2.96 27.45 -0.89
N ARG A 107 -2.36 26.46 -1.56
CA ARG A 107 -2.88 25.07 -1.63
C ARG A 107 -1.86 24.02 -1.17
N LEU A 108 -0.81 24.41 -0.44
CA LEU A 108 0.21 23.47 0.05
C LEU A 108 -0.38 22.37 0.93
N GLU A 109 -1.40 22.71 1.73
CA GLU A 109 -2.13 21.73 2.55
C GLU A 109 -2.74 20.61 1.69
N TRP A 110 -3.28 20.94 0.51
CA TRP A 110 -3.83 19.97 -0.44
C TRP A 110 -2.73 19.11 -1.08
N VAL A 111 -1.55 19.68 -1.35
CA VAL A 111 -0.40 18.93 -1.88
C VAL A 111 0.10 17.92 -0.84
N THR A 112 0.24 18.34 0.41
CA THR A 112 0.65 17.46 1.52
C THR A 112 -0.41 16.40 1.79
N PHE A 113 -1.70 16.75 1.75
CA PHE A 113 -2.79 15.78 1.84
C PHE A 113 -2.72 14.74 0.70
N ALA A 114 -2.53 15.19 -0.55
CA ALA A 114 -2.37 14.30 -1.69
C ALA A 114 -1.16 13.36 -1.55
N LEU A 115 -0.03 13.87 -1.02
CA LEU A 115 1.15 13.04 -0.73
C LEU A 115 0.86 11.96 0.30
N HIS A 116 0.20 12.30 1.42
CA HIS A 116 -0.18 11.31 2.43
C HIS A 116 -1.18 10.28 1.88
N PHE A 117 -2.13 10.71 1.04
CA PHE A 117 -3.04 9.80 0.35
C PHE A 117 -2.30 8.82 -0.57
N LEU A 118 -1.35 9.31 -1.37
CA LEU A 118 -0.53 8.47 -2.24
C LEU A 118 0.34 7.49 -1.44
N PHE A 119 1.01 7.96 -0.39
CA PHE A 119 1.80 7.09 0.49
C PHE A 119 0.94 6.04 1.20
N GLY A 120 -0.25 6.43 1.68
CA GLY A 120 -1.21 5.52 2.29
C GLY A 120 -1.65 4.43 1.32
N SER A 121 -1.98 4.81 0.09
CA SER A 121 -2.38 3.88 -0.98
C SER A 121 -1.26 2.91 -1.35
N LEU A 122 -0.03 3.42 -1.51
CA LEU A 122 1.16 2.59 -1.78
C LEU A 122 1.42 1.59 -0.64
N LEU A 123 1.45 2.07 0.60
CA LEU A 123 1.70 1.24 1.79
C LEU A 123 0.61 0.17 1.97
N SER A 124 -0.66 0.53 1.74
CA SER A 124 -1.79 -0.41 1.76
C SER A 124 -1.62 -1.52 0.74
N SER A 125 -1.33 -1.16 -0.52
CA SER A 125 -1.06 -2.13 -1.58
C SER A 125 0.11 -3.05 -1.24
N TYR A 126 1.17 -2.50 -0.63
CA TYR A 126 2.31 -3.31 -0.17
C TYR A 126 1.92 -4.28 0.93
N VAL A 127 1.15 -3.86 1.94
CA VAL A 127 0.66 -4.78 2.98
C VAL A 127 -0.06 -5.97 2.33
N VAL A 128 -0.94 -5.73 1.36
CA VAL A 128 -1.67 -6.81 0.65
C VAL A 128 -0.70 -7.73 -0.11
N PHE A 129 0.23 -7.19 -0.89
CA PHE A 129 1.18 -7.99 -1.67
C PHE A 129 2.16 -8.80 -0.81
N TYR A 130 2.75 -8.17 0.20
CA TYR A 130 3.68 -8.84 1.11
C TYR A 130 2.97 -9.88 1.98
N PHE A 131 1.74 -9.60 2.43
CA PHE A 131 0.93 -10.57 3.17
C PHE A 131 0.60 -11.81 2.33
N LYS A 132 0.18 -11.62 1.08
CA LYS A 132 -0.06 -12.75 0.14
C LYS A 132 1.21 -13.54 -0.18
N SER A 133 2.38 -12.93 -0.03
CA SER A 133 3.68 -13.54 -0.32
C SER A 133 4.33 -14.21 0.90
N ALA A 134 3.77 -14.03 2.10
CA ALA A 134 4.34 -14.58 3.33
C ALA A 134 4.02 -16.07 3.47
N ALA A 135 5.03 -16.92 3.26
CA ALA A 135 4.92 -18.37 3.48
C ALA A 135 5.39 -18.81 4.88
N VAL A 136 6.11 -17.95 5.61
CA VAL A 136 6.77 -18.26 6.89
C VAL A 136 6.40 -17.22 7.94
N ALA A 137 6.25 -17.63 9.20
CA ALA A 137 5.88 -16.75 10.31
C ALA A 137 6.85 -15.57 10.50
N ASP A 138 8.13 -15.76 10.22
CA ASP A 138 9.17 -14.73 10.38
C ASP A 138 8.97 -13.52 9.45
N ALA A 139 8.27 -13.72 8.34
CA ALA A 139 7.99 -12.68 7.36
C ALA A 139 6.91 -11.67 7.84
N TYR A 140 6.20 -11.98 8.94
CA TYR A 140 5.22 -11.09 9.54
C TYR A 140 5.85 -9.85 10.21
N LEU A 141 7.14 -9.86 10.53
CA LEU A 141 7.81 -8.68 11.08
C LEU A 141 7.81 -7.51 10.10
N PHE A 142 8.17 -7.76 8.84
CA PHE A 142 8.15 -6.72 7.80
C PHE A 142 6.73 -6.25 7.47
N ILE A 143 5.76 -7.17 7.47
CA ILE A 143 4.35 -6.81 7.29
C ILE A 143 3.87 -5.92 8.46
N GLY A 144 4.24 -6.26 9.70
CA GLY A 144 3.96 -5.43 10.88
C GLY A 144 4.56 -4.03 10.76
N LEU A 145 5.79 -3.93 10.25
CA LEU A 145 6.44 -2.65 9.94
C LEU A 145 5.65 -1.86 8.88
N LEU A 146 5.20 -2.51 7.79
CA LEU A 146 4.39 -1.85 6.76
C LEU A 146 3.07 -1.34 7.32
N VAL A 147 2.35 -2.16 8.10
CA VAL A 147 1.10 -1.75 8.76
C VAL A 147 1.35 -0.58 9.72
N ALA A 148 2.41 -0.64 10.52
CA ALA A 148 2.77 0.44 11.43
C ALA A 148 3.07 1.75 10.68
N LEU A 149 3.82 1.69 9.57
CA LEU A 149 4.09 2.87 8.73
C LEU A 149 2.84 3.39 8.05
N MET A 150 1.96 2.50 7.58
CA MET A 150 0.69 2.87 6.95
C MET A 150 -0.23 3.59 7.94
N LEU A 151 -0.41 3.03 9.14
CA LEU A 151 -1.17 3.67 10.22
C LEU A 151 -0.51 4.98 10.64
N ALA A 152 0.82 5.00 10.75
CA ALA A 152 1.54 6.22 11.14
C ALA A 152 1.39 7.32 10.10
N ASN A 153 1.41 7.00 8.80
CA ASN A 153 1.15 7.95 7.72
C ASN A 153 -0.25 8.58 7.83
N GLU A 154 -1.27 7.78 8.18
CA GLU A 154 -2.66 8.26 8.34
C GLU A 154 -2.82 9.11 9.61
N PHE A 155 -2.42 8.58 10.77
CA PHE A 155 -2.69 9.23 12.07
C PHE A 155 -1.73 10.37 12.40
N PHE A 156 -0.49 10.31 11.92
CA PHE A 156 0.53 11.33 12.19
C PHE A 156 0.82 12.22 10.98
N ALA A 157 -0.08 12.28 9.99
CA ALA A 157 0.02 13.18 8.85
C ALA A 157 0.32 14.64 9.25
N HIS A 158 -0.29 15.13 10.34
CA HIS A 158 -0.04 16.48 10.87
C HIS A 158 1.40 16.68 11.40
N ARG A 159 2.09 15.63 11.84
CA ARG A 159 3.50 15.69 12.31
C ARG A 159 4.50 15.42 11.20
N PHE A 160 4.08 14.72 10.14
CA PHE A 160 4.92 14.31 9.02
C PHE A 160 4.86 15.28 7.84
N GLN A 161 4.74 16.58 8.10
CA GLN A 161 4.65 17.57 7.04
C GLN A 161 6.00 18.05 6.50
N SER A 162 7.10 17.78 7.23
CA SER A 162 8.41 18.24 6.76
C SER A 162 8.81 17.51 5.47
N VAL A 163 9.27 18.24 4.45
CA VAL A 163 9.72 17.66 3.18
C VAL A 163 10.79 16.59 3.39
N ARG A 164 11.65 16.74 4.41
CA ARG A 164 12.64 15.71 4.76
C ARG A 164 12.00 14.39 5.17
N THR A 165 10.98 14.44 6.01
CA THR A 165 10.23 13.25 6.44
C THR A 165 9.51 12.62 5.27
N LEU A 166 8.83 13.44 4.45
CA LEU A 166 8.09 12.96 3.28
C LEU A 166 9.01 12.31 2.23
N VAL A 167 10.21 12.86 2.01
CA VAL A 167 11.22 12.24 1.13
C VAL A 167 11.77 10.93 1.72
N ALA A 168 11.87 10.81 3.05
CA ALA A 168 12.25 9.53 3.67
C ALA A 168 11.15 8.46 3.53
N ILE A 169 9.87 8.83 3.67
CA ILE A 169 8.74 7.94 3.41
C ILE A 169 8.71 7.54 1.93
N TYR A 170 8.95 8.49 1.02
CA TYR A 170 9.08 8.21 -0.41
C TYR A 170 10.23 7.24 -0.72
N PHE A 171 11.39 7.42 -0.08
CA PHE A 171 12.51 6.49 -0.23
C PHE A 171 12.10 5.08 0.19
N PHE A 172 11.46 4.93 1.35
CA PHE A 172 10.93 3.64 1.79
C PHE A 172 9.95 3.05 0.75
N CYS A 173 8.97 3.83 0.31
CA CYS A 173 7.94 3.36 -0.61
C CYS A 173 8.51 2.98 -1.99
N SER A 174 9.45 3.75 -2.51
CA SER A 174 10.11 3.48 -3.79
C SER A 174 11.03 2.26 -3.72
N PHE A 175 11.74 2.06 -2.61
CA PHE A 175 12.56 0.85 -2.41
C PHE A 175 11.68 -0.40 -2.29
N ALA A 176 10.61 -0.35 -1.49
CA ALA A 176 9.65 -1.45 -1.37
C ALA A 176 9.03 -1.79 -2.74
N PHE A 177 8.60 -0.79 -3.52
CA PHE A 177 8.08 -0.98 -4.88
C PHE A 177 9.09 -1.65 -5.81
N LEU A 178 10.29 -1.08 -5.92
CA LEU A 178 11.31 -1.57 -6.85
C LEU A 178 11.75 -3.00 -6.51
N THR A 179 11.72 -3.37 -5.23
CA THR A 179 12.11 -4.72 -4.76
C THR A 179 11.29 -5.82 -5.41
N PHE A 180 10.00 -5.61 -5.68
CA PHE A 180 9.20 -6.59 -6.43
C PHE A 180 9.01 -6.22 -7.90
N PHE A 181 8.98 -4.92 -8.23
CA PHE A 181 8.78 -4.48 -9.61
C PHE A 181 9.95 -4.88 -10.52
N LEU A 182 11.20 -4.77 -10.07
CA LEU A 182 12.34 -5.18 -10.87
C LEU A 182 12.33 -6.70 -11.17
N PRO A 183 12.10 -7.60 -10.20
CA PRO A 183 11.92 -9.02 -10.50
C PRO A 183 10.79 -9.32 -11.48
N VAL A 184 9.67 -8.58 -11.42
CA VAL A 184 8.54 -8.76 -12.37
C VAL A 184 8.96 -8.39 -13.78
N VAL A 185 9.67 -7.26 -13.96
CA VAL A 185 10.09 -6.78 -15.29
C VAL A 185 11.27 -7.57 -15.85
N THR A 186 12.26 -7.87 -15.02
CA THR A 186 13.52 -8.53 -15.42
C THR A 186 13.41 -10.05 -15.44
N ARG A 187 12.40 -10.63 -14.78
CA ARG A 187 12.21 -12.07 -14.58
C ARG A 187 13.37 -12.73 -13.82
N VAL A 188 14.11 -11.96 -13.03
CA VAL A 188 15.22 -12.43 -12.19
C VAL A 188 14.97 -11.99 -10.76
N MET A 189 15.07 -12.93 -9.80
CA MET A 189 14.90 -12.64 -8.38
C MET A 189 16.13 -13.14 -7.60
N ASN A 190 16.98 -12.22 -7.17
CA ASN A 190 18.17 -12.51 -6.37
C ASN A 190 18.59 -11.29 -5.55
N ALA A 191 19.61 -11.46 -4.71
CA ALA A 191 20.14 -10.38 -3.88
C ALA A 191 20.65 -9.17 -4.69
N PHE A 192 21.12 -9.40 -5.93
CA PHE A 192 21.53 -8.30 -6.80
C PHE A 192 20.35 -7.41 -7.19
N MET A 193 19.19 -7.97 -7.55
CA MET A 193 17.99 -7.18 -7.86
C MET A 193 17.47 -6.40 -6.65
N PHE A 194 17.56 -6.98 -5.46
CA PHE A 194 17.26 -6.28 -4.21
C PHE A 194 18.19 -5.06 -3.98
N LEU A 195 19.50 -5.27 -4.07
CA LEU A 195 20.48 -4.17 -3.92
C LEU A 195 20.32 -3.11 -5.01
N LEU A 196 20.07 -3.51 -6.26
CA LEU A 196 19.80 -2.61 -7.38
C LEU A 196 18.55 -1.76 -7.12
N SER A 197 17.47 -2.36 -6.59
CA SER A 197 16.26 -1.64 -6.19
C SER A 197 16.57 -0.53 -5.18
N GLY A 198 17.41 -0.85 -4.20
CA GLY A 198 17.85 0.12 -3.20
C GLY A 198 18.71 1.23 -3.77
N VAL A 199 19.68 0.92 -4.65
CA VAL A 199 20.49 1.93 -5.34
C VAL A 199 19.60 2.83 -6.21
N LEU A 200 18.66 2.27 -6.96
CA LEU A 200 17.74 3.05 -7.79
C LEU A 200 16.82 3.95 -6.95
N SER A 201 16.31 3.46 -5.81
CA SER A 201 15.53 4.29 -4.89
C SER A 201 16.35 5.44 -4.28
N LEU A 202 17.64 5.22 -3.98
CA LEU A 202 18.57 6.28 -3.55
C LEU A 202 18.78 7.32 -4.66
N LEU A 203 18.93 6.88 -5.91
CA LEU A 203 19.05 7.77 -7.07
C LEU A 203 17.78 8.60 -7.30
N LEU A 204 16.59 8.00 -7.17
CA LEU A 204 15.32 8.72 -7.25
C LEU A 204 15.23 9.79 -6.15
N MET A 205 15.57 9.44 -4.91
CA MET A 205 15.59 10.38 -3.79
C MET A 205 16.62 11.51 -4.01
N ALA A 206 17.83 11.17 -4.48
CA ALA A 206 18.85 12.16 -4.81
C ALA A 206 18.37 13.09 -5.94
N GLY A 207 17.68 12.56 -6.95
CA GLY A 207 17.07 13.34 -8.02
C GLY A 207 16.00 14.31 -7.52
N ILE A 208 15.14 13.88 -6.58
CA ILE A 208 14.16 14.76 -5.92
C ILE A 208 14.88 15.90 -5.18
N TRP A 209 15.88 15.60 -4.35
CA TRP A 209 16.62 16.66 -3.67
C TRP A 209 17.35 17.59 -4.64
N PHE A 210 18.00 17.04 -5.67
CA PHE A 210 18.65 17.84 -6.70
C PHE A 210 17.66 18.81 -7.36
N ALA A 211 16.46 18.33 -7.71
CA ALA A 211 15.40 19.17 -8.26
C ALA A 211 14.87 20.22 -7.27
N ILE A 212 14.78 19.89 -5.98
CA ILE A 212 14.36 20.82 -4.91
C ILE A 212 15.40 21.92 -4.69
N TYR A 213 16.70 21.59 -4.66
CA TYR A 213 17.76 22.57 -4.45
C TYR A 213 18.03 23.41 -5.71
N GLY A 214 17.78 22.85 -6.90
CA GLY A 214 17.81 23.59 -8.16
C GLY A 214 19.21 24.12 -8.46
N LYS A 215 19.43 25.44 -8.36
CA LYS A 215 20.76 26.07 -8.57
C LYS A 215 21.59 26.17 -7.29
N ASP A 216 21.00 25.94 -6.12
CA ASP A 216 21.65 26.08 -4.82
C ASP A 216 22.45 24.82 -4.44
N MET A 217 23.54 24.56 -5.19
CA MET A 217 24.39 23.39 -4.91
C MET A 217 25.23 23.53 -3.64
N ALA A 218 25.53 24.76 -3.21
CA ALA A 218 26.24 25.00 -1.96
C ALA A 218 25.37 24.60 -0.75
N GLY A 219 24.09 25.01 -0.73
CA GLY A 219 23.13 24.57 0.27
C GLY A 219 22.93 23.05 0.26
N PHE A 220 22.84 22.44 -0.93
CA PHE A 220 22.68 20.98 -1.05
C PHE A 220 23.84 20.22 -0.40
N LYS A 221 25.08 20.61 -0.71
CA LYS A 221 26.28 19.98 -0.13
C LYS A 221 26.34 20.14 1.39
N ARG A 222 25.94 21.32 1.91
CA ARG A 222 25.91 21.60 3.35
C ARG A 222 24.94 20.68 4.08
N ASP A 223 23.74 20.51 3.51
CA ASP A 223 22.65 19.81 4.18
C ASP A 223 22.66 18.29 3.88
N LEU A 224 23.45 17.84 2.90
CA LEU A 224 23.52 16.45 2.40
C LEU A 224 23.57 15.39 3.51
N ARG A 225 24.45 15.58 4.51
CA ARG A 225 24.54 14.63 5.64
C ARG A 225 23.21 14.48 6.37
N MET A 226 22.48 15.57 6.57
CA MET A 226 21.17 15.53 7.23
C MET A 226 20.10 14.91 6.34
N LEU A 227 20.15 15.15 5.03
CA LEU A 227 19.22 14.59 4.06
C LEU A 227 19.37 13.07 3.91
N LEU A 228 20.60 12.55 4.02
CA LEU A 228 20.89 11.12 3.85
C LEU A 228 20.69 10.28 5.12
N LYS A 229 20.65 10.89 6.31
CA LYS A 229 20.56 10.14 7.59
C LYS A 229 19.39 9.15 7.64
N ALA A 230 18.16 9.62 7.42
CA ALA A 230 16.98 8.76 7.50
C ALA A 230 16.91 7.72 6.37
N PRO A 231 17.12 8.08 5.09
CA PRO A 231 17.16 7.09 4.01
C PRO A 231 18.23 6.02 4.19
N LEU A 232 19.43 6.39 4.65
CA LEU A 232 20.50 5.41 4.86
C LEU A 232 20.18 4.46 6.01
N ALA A 233 19.53 4.95 7.07
CA ALA A 233 19.00 4.10 8.13
C ALA A 233 17.92 3.14 7.63
N ILE A 234 16.97 3.62 6.83
CA ILE A 234 15.92 2.80 6.19
C ILE A 234 16.55 1.73 5.29
N PHE A 235 17.56 2.10 4.51
CA PHE A 235 18.28 1.19 3.62
C PHE A 235 18.98 0.08 4.42
N ALA A 236 19.70 0.45 5.49
CA ALA A 236 20.36 -0.52 6.36
C ALA A 236 19.35 -1.47 7.04
N VAL A 237 18.22 -0.95 7.54
CA VAL A 237 17.16 -1.78 8.12
C VAL A 237 16.63 -2.77 7.07
N GLN A 238 16.27 -2.32 5.87
CA GLN A 238 15.75 -3.23 4.84
C GLN A 238 16.78 -4.29 4.40
N ILE A 239 18.07 -3.95 4.35
CA ILE A 239 19.14 -4.93 4.13
C ILE A 239 19.10 -6.02 5.20
N ILE A 240 19.03 -5.63 6.48
CA ILE A 240 18.95 -6.58 7.59
C ILE A 240 17.70 -7.47 7.43
N LEU A 241 16.53 -6.88 7.21
CA LEU A 241 15.29 -7.64 7.05
C LEU A 241 15.35 -8.62 5.87
N TYR A 242 16.00 -8.23 4.76
CA TYR A 242 16.16 -9.09 3.59
C TYR A 242 17.09 -10.29 3.86
N PHE A 243 18.30 -10.06 4.39
CA PHE A 243 19.28 -11.14 4.61
C PHE A 243 18.90 -12.08 5.76
N PHE A 244 18.07 -11.62 6.70
CA PHE A 244 17.48 -12.47 7.73
C PHE A 244 16.21 -13.21 7.26
N ASN A 245 15.82 -13.08 5.98
CA ASN A 245 14.59 -13.64 5.40
C ASN A 245 13.30 -13.20 6.10
N TRP A 246 13.31 -12.04 6.78
CA TRP A 246 12.13 -11.42 7.39
C TRP A 246 11.31 -10.60 6.40
N MET A 247 11.84 -10.33 5.21
CA MET A 247 11.07 -9.82 4.08
C MET A 247 10.52 -10.98 3.25
N PRO A 248 9.19 -11.06 3.03
CA PRO A 248 8.62 -12.04 2.11
C PRO A 248 9.27 -11.96 0.72
N PRO A 249 9.46 -13.10 0.02
CA PRO A 249 10.04 -13.14 -1.32
C PRO A 249 9.00 -12.73 -2.38
N VAL A 250 8.56 -11.47 -2.35
CA VAL A 250 7.67 -10.89 -3.37
C VAL A 250 8.42 -10.87 -4.71
N PRO A 251 7.81 -11.28 -5.84
CA PRO A 251 6.38 -11.50 -6.10
C PRO A 251 5.87 -12.95 -5.96
N LEU A 252 6.60 -13.84 -5.29
CA LEU A 252 6.15 -15.22 -5.08
C LEU A 252 5.09 -15.28 -3.98
N ALA A 253 4.03 -16.03 -4.21
CA ALA A 253 2.97 -16.24 -3.21
C ALA A 253 2.62 -17.73 -3.08
N LEU A 254 2.71 -18.27 -1.86
CA LEU A 254 2.22 -19.62 -1.58
C LEU A 254 0.68 -19.57 -1.61
N LYS A 255 0.07 -20.25 -2.58
CA LYS A 255 -1.40 -20.31 -2.75
C LYS A 255 -2.02 -21.43 -1.93
N ASP A 256 -1.36 -22.58 -1.94
CA ASP A 256 -1.79 -23.79 -1.24
C ASP A 256 -0.53 -24.61 -0.92
N GLY A 257 -0.52 -25.31 0.20
CA GLY A 257 0.62 -26.09 0.62
C GLY A 257 0.24 -26.99 1.78
N GLY A 258 0.56 -28.28 1.67
CA GLY A 258 0.19 -29.24 2.70
C GLY A 258 0.65 -30.67 2.44
N ILE A 259 0.32 -31.53 3.38
CA ILE A 259 0.53 -32.97 3.29
C ILE A 259 -0.79 -33.64 2.88
N TYR A 260 -0.71 -34.50 1.87
CA TYR A 260 -1.85 -35.13 1.23
C TYR A 260 -1.62 -36.64 1.05
N ARG A 261 -2.72 -37.39 0.99
CA ARG A 261 -2.73 -38.85 0.72
C ARG A 261 -2.68 -39.18 -0.76
N SER A 262 -3.10 -38.24 -1.61
CA SER A 262 -3.04 -38.38 -3.05
C SER A 262 -3.05 -37.00 -3.69
N VAL A 263 -2.25 -36.82 -4.73
CA VAL A 263 -2.25 -35.64 -5.59
C VAL A 263 -2.38 -36.14 -7.02
N ARG A 264 -3.43 -35.72 -7.72
CA ARG A 264 -3.66 -36.07 -9.13
C ARG A 264 -3.84 -34.81 -9.94
N ARG A 265 -3.16 -34.76 -11.08
CA ARG A 265 -3.37 -33.68 -12.05
C ARG A 265 -4.58 -34.04 -12.91
N VAL A 266 -5.56 -33.16 -12.95
CA VAL A 266 -6.75 -33.25 -13.80
C VAL A 266 -6.81 -31.95 -14.61
N ASP A 267 -6.45 -32.05 -15.90
CA ASP A 267 -6.27 -30.91 -16.81
C ASP A 267 -5.26 -29.85 -16.28
N GLU A 268 -5.77 -28.64 -16.05
CA GLU A 268 -5.07 -27.47 -15.50
C GLU A 268 -5.18 -27.39 -13.96
N ARG A 269 -5.79 -28.39 -13.31
CA ARG A 269 -6.02 -28.39 -11.85
C ARG A 269 -5.32 -29.57 -11.18
N TYR A 270 -5.04 -29.39 -9.90
CA TYR A 270 -4.55 -30.45 -9.02
C TYR A 270 -5.67 -30.83 -8.06
N GLU A 271 -6.09 -32.09 -8.10
CA GLU A 271 -6.97 -32.68 -7.11
C GLU A 271 -6.14 -33.30 -5.99
N VAL A 272 -6.39 -32.86 -4.78
CA VAL A 272 -5.75 -33.36 -3.58
C VAL A 272 -6.75 -34.16 -2.74
N LYS A 273 -6.27 -35.21 -2.07
CA LYS A 273 -7.05 -35.98 -1.10
C LYS A 273 -6.41 -35.91 0.28
N TYR A 274 -7.23 -35.56 1.26
CA TYR A 274 -6.85 -35.54 2.67
C TYR A 274 -8.00 -36.09 3.53
N THR A 275 -7.73 -36.34 4.80
CA THR A 275 -8.71 -36.91 5.73
C THR A 275 -9.83 -35.90 5.99
N ARG A 276 -11.09 -36.30 5.73
CA ARG A 276 -12.28 -35.44 5.88
C ARG A 276 -12.26 -34.75 7.25
N PRO A 277 -12.25 -33.41 7.29
CA PRO A 277 -12.27 -32.67 8.54
C PRO A 277 -13.62 -32.80 9.23
N ARG A 278 -13.63 -32.65 10.56
CA ARG A 278 -14.90 -32.51 11.31
C ARG A 278 -15.57 -31.19 10.91
N TRP A 279 -16.89 -31.06 11.09
CA TRP A 279 -17.63 -29.88 10.62
C TRP A 279 -17.15 -28.55 11.21
N TRP A 280 -16.57 -28.57 12.42
CA TRP A 280 -15.97 -27.41 13.07
C TRP A 280 -14.53 -27.10 12.62
N GLN A 281 -13.89 -28.00 11.87
CA GLN A 281 -12.53 -27.85 11.35
C GLN A 281 -12.55 -27.27 9.93
N PHE A 282 -13.30 -26.19 9.72
CA PHE A 282 -13.44 -25.55 8.40
C PHE A 282 -12.11 -25.00 7.84
N TYR A 283 -11.11 -24.80 8.72
CA TYR A 283 -9.76 -24.36 8.39
C TYR A 283 -8.79 -25.51 8.05
N LYS A 284 -9.24 -26.78 8.13
CA LYS A 284 -8.41 -27.95 7.81
C LYS A 284 -8.56 -28.29 6.33
N ASP A 285 -7.53 -27.95 5.57
CA ASP A 285 -7.35 -28.21 4.15
C ASP A 285 -6.25 -29.25 3.86
N ASP A 286 -5.51 -29.69 4.88
CA ASP A 286 -4.40 -30.65 4.75
C ASP A 286 -4.33 -31.69 5.90
N ASP A 287 -3.51 -32.73 5.74
CA ASP A 287 -3.23 -33.73 6.79
C ASP A 287 -1.93 -33.40 7.56
N ARG A 288 -1.95 -32.30 8.34
CA ARG A 288 -0.83 -31.91 9.24
C ARG A 288 -0.35 -33.03 10.15
N ASN A 289 -1.29 -33.80 10.67
CA ASN A 289 -1.03 -35.03 11.42
C ASN A 289 -1.36 -36.22 10.53
N PHE A 290 -0.35 -36.71 9.80
CA PHE A 290 -0.51 -37.85 8.93
C PHE A 290 -0.41 -39.16 9.73
N ALA A 291 -1.53 -39.85 9.91
CA ALA A 291 -1.55 -41.18 10.51
C ALA A 291 -1.02 -42.19 9.49
N TYR A 292 0.28 -42.48 9.57
CA TYR A 292 1.00 -43.37 8.66
C TYR A 292 0.74 -44.85 8.99
N SER A 293 0.37 -45.62 7.98
CA SER A 293 0.37 -47.09 8.01
C SER A 293 1.36 -47.65 6.99
N PRO A 294 1.98 -48.83 7.24
CA PRO A 294 2.87 -49.46 6.27
C PRO A 294 2.18 -49.63 4.90
N GLY A 295 2.77 -49.07 3.85
CA GLY A 295 2.21 -49.06 2.49
C GLY A 295 1.55 -47.73 2.07
N ASP A 296 1.35 -46.78 3.00
CA ASP A 296 0.84 -45.45 2.66
C ASP A 296 1.86 -44.64 1.85
N SER A 297 1.37 -43.94 0.83
CA SER A 297 2.13 -42.92 0.09
C SER A 297 1.81 -41.53 0.63
N ILE A 298 2.85 -40.75 0.94
CA ILE A 298 2.73 -39.39 1.45
C ILE A 298 3.11 -38.42 0.32
N TYR A 299 2.23 -37.45 0.04
CA TYR A 299 2.47 -36.42 -0.96
C TYR A 299 2.59 -35.06 -0.30
N CYS A 300 3.76 -34.42 -0.44
CA CYS A 300 3.92 -33.01 -0.11
C CYS A 300 3.64 -32.19 -1.37
N PHE A 301 2.61 -31.34 -1.31
CA PHE A 301 2.21 -30.48 -2.42
C PHE A 301 2.31 -29.02 -2.02
N ALA A 302 2.78 -28.19 -2.95
CA ALA A 302 2.81 -26.75 -2.81
C ALA A 302 2.45 -26.11 -4.15
N ALA A 303 1.42 -25.27 -4.16
CA ALA A 303 1.07 -24.38 -5.25
C ALA A 303 1.68 -23.01 -4.96
N ILE A 304 2.71 -22.64 -5.70
CA ILE A 304 3.39 -21.35 -5.57
C ILE A 304 3.08 -20.53 -6.81
N PHE A 305 2.40 -19.42 -6.61
CA PHE A 305 2.25 -18.41 -7.64
C PHE A 305 3.58 -17.72 -7.90
N ALA A 306 3.93 -17.59 -9.17
CA ALA A 306 5.09 -16.85 -9.65
C ALA A 306 4.73 -16.12 -10.95
N PRO A 307 5.21 -14.88 -11.16
CA PRO A 307 5.02 -14.17 -12.42
C PRO A 307 5.49 -14.98 -13.63
N THR A 308 4.86 -14.71 -14.77
CA THR A 308 5.16 -15.38 -16.04
C THR A 308 6.67 -15.39 -16.34
N ASP A 309 7.22 -16.57 -16.60
CA ASP A 309 8.63 -16.84 -16.90
C ASP A 309 9.65 -16.55 -15.78
N LEU A 310 9.21 -16.19 -14.56
CA LEU A 310 10.10 -16.12 -13.41
C LEU A 310 10.57 -17.54 -13.05
N LYS A 311 11.88 -17.78 -13.09
CA LYS A 311 12.49 -19.06 -12.70
C LYS A 311 13.07 -18.93 -11.29
N GLN A 312 12.59 -19.76 -10.37
CA GLN A 312 13.11 -19.80 -9.01
C GLN A 312 13.37 -21.23 -8.54
N ARG A 313 14.46 -21.41 -7.80
CA ARG A 313 14.72 -22.65 -7.07
C ARG A 313 13.92 -22.63 -5.76
N ILE A 314 13.03 -23.61 -5.61
CA ILE A 314 12.28 -23.84 -4.39
C ILE A 314 12.92 -25.02 -3.66
N VAL A 315 13.05 -24.90 -2.33
CA VAL A 315 13.62 -25.94 -1.48
C VAL A 315 12.62 -26.29 -0.38
N HIS A 316 12.25 -27.55 -0.28
CA HIS A 316 11.51 -28.09 0.86
C HIS A 316 12.50 -28.47 1.96
N HIS A 317 12.40 -27.80 3.11
CA HIS A 317 13.23 -28.06 4.28
C HIS A 317 12.50 -29.03 5.22
N TRP A 318 12.94 -30.28 5.27
CA TRP A 318 12.37 -31.28 6.17
C TRP A 318 13.12 -31.26 7.49
N GLN A 319 12.39 -31.01 8.58
CA GLN A 319 12.95 -30.97 9.93
C GLN A 319 12.28 -32.01 10.81
N LYS A 320 13.07 -32.63 11.70
CA LYS A 320 12.58 -33.53 12.75
C LYS A 320 12.95 -32.93 14.10
N LYS A 321 11.96 -32.81 14.98
CA LYS A 321 12.16 -32.42 16.37
C LYS A 321 13.01 -33.47 17.10
N ASN A 322 14.10 -33.05 17.75
CA ASN A 322 14.91 -33.92 18.59
C ASN A 322 14.25 -34.12 19.98
N GLU A 323 14.89 -34.90 20.84
CA GLU A 323 14.41 -35.18 22.20
C GLU A 323 14.46 -33.94 23.12
N GLU A 324 15.37 -33.01 22.84
CA GLU A 324 15.55 -31.74 23.58
C GLU A 324 14.51 -30.67 23.19
N GLY A 325 13.80 -30.88 22.08
CA GLY A 325 12.73 -30.03 21.59
C GLY A 325 13.11 -29.12 20.41
N ASP A 326 14.34 -29.18 19.93
CA ASP A 326 14.85 -28.41 18.80
C ASP A 326 14.54 -29.09 17.45
N TRP A 327 14.27 -28.26 16.43
CA TRP A 327 14.04 -28.73 15.07
C TRP A 327 15.35 -28.92 14.33
N VAL A 328 15.69 -30.17 14.00
CA VAL A 328 16.92 -30.51 13.27
C VAL A 328 16.60 -30.87 11.83
N THR A 329 17.28 -30.23 10.88
CA THR A 329 17.13 -30.51 9.45
C THR A 329 17.54 -31.95 9.14
N ARG A 330 16.66 -32.68 8.45
CA ARG A 330 16.88 -34.07 7.99
C ARG A 330 17.11 -34.15 6.50
N ASP A 331 16.42 -33.33 5.71
CA ASP A 331 16.52 -33.36 4.26
C ASP A 331 16.22 -31.99 3.63
N GLN A 332 16.74 -31.77 2.42
CA GLN A 332 16.53 -30.58 1.60
C GLN A 332 16.27 -30.99 0.15
N ILE A 333 14.99 -31.03 -0.23
CA ILE A 333 14.58 -31.43 -1.58
C ILE A 333 14.35 -30.16 -2.40
N ALA A 334 15.16 -29.97 -3.45
CA ALA A 334 15.09 -28.78 -4.29
C ALA A 334 14.55 -29.09 -5.70
N TYR A 335 13.75 -28.16 -6.23
CA TYR A 335 13.25 -28.20 -7.61
C TYR A 335 13.15 -26.77 -8.17
N THR A 336 13.15 -26.65 -9.49
CA THR A 336 13.01 -25.35 -10.17
C THR A 336 11.57 -25.15 -10.61
N ALA A 337 10.93 -24.10 -10.10
CA ALA A 337 9.62 -23.64 -10.55
C ALA A 337 9.77 -22.56 -11.62
N ARG A 338 8.88 -22.56 -12.62
CA ARG A 338 8.74 -21.49 -13.61
C ARG A 338 7.30 -20.97 -13.54
N GLY A 339 7.15 -19.66 -13.36
CA GLY A 339 5.83 -19.01 -13.31
C GLY A 339 5.14 -18.89 -14.68
N GLY A 340 3.85 -18.56 -14.65
CA GLY A 340 2.97 -18.53 -15.82
C GLY A 340 2.06 -19.74 -15.99
N ARG A 341 1.88 -20.55 -14.93
CA ARG A 341 0.98 -21.69 -14.85
C ARG A 341 0.10 -21.60 -13.62
#